data_AF-A0A9W6KW04-F1
#
_entry.id   AF-A0A9W6KW04-F1
#
_cell.length_a   1.000
_cell.length_b   1.000
_cell.length_c   1.000
_cell.angle_alpha   90.00
_cell.angle_beta   90.00
_cell.angle_gamma   90.00
#
_symmetry.space_group_name_H-M   'P 1'
#
loop_
_entity.id
_entity.type
_entity.pdbx_description
1 polymer ?
#
loop_
_entity_poly.entity_id
_entity_poly.type
_entity_poly.pdbx_seq_one_letter_code
_entity_poly.pdbx_strand_id
1 'polypeptide(L)'
;MTTTAALPPLTRRHAEALRARRTEVAAALAEVDGRHRARLRGDLALVRLRATADLAAALRDLRTLSAPWISGPRSSLPDVLEPAIGRATATLLARSRGEAEAAVRRAAGRMLGPLPLPPELVPRPSREAGAITARLPDPPGRVGWLDAVVRTGSGTAVVRLALVLVAGAPALGLSVAGGRTLLPAAIGLAVAAVVLLARRRRAAVEREEWGYWLDTALRDAEAATVSALSALLIDLERRATELLDRTAAERRTALTAELRSLGGPGAR
;
A
#
# COMPACT_ATOMS: atom_id res chain seq x y z
N MET A 1 -72.18 32.41 7.37
CA MET A 1 -71.88 30.98 7.20
C MET A 1 -71.20 30.80 5.86
N THR A 2 -69.88 30.75 5.83
CA THR A 2 -69.08 30.63 4.61
C THR A 2 -68.93 29.16 4.27
N THR A 3 -69.71 28.69 3.31
CA THR A 3 -69.67 27.32 2.80
C THR A 3 -68.34 27.08 2.10
N THR A 4 -67.47 26.29 2.73
CA THR A 4 -66.25 25.76 2.12
C THR A 4 -66.67 24.79 1.02
N ALA A 5 -66.77 25.28 -0.21
CA ALA A 5 -67.06 24.45 -1.37
C ALA A 5 -65.95 23.41 -1.53
N ALA A 6 -66.30 22.14 -1.31
CA ALA A 6 -65.42 21.01 -1.48
C ALA A 6 -64.98 20.93 -2.95
N LEU A 7 -63.68 21.12 -3.20
CA LEU A 7 -63.08 20.94 -4.52
C LEU A 7 -63.42 19.54 -5.09
N PRO A 8 -63.77 19.43 -6.39
CA PRO A 8 -64.11 18.16 -7.03
C PRO A 8 -62.99 17.11 -6.91
N PRO A 9 -63.30 15.81 -7.01
CA PRO A 9 -62.35 14.73 -6.74
C PRO A 9 -61.11 14.75 -7.67
N LEU A 10 -61.26 15.21 -8.92
CA LEU A 10 -60.15 15.37 -9.87
C LEU A 10 -59.18 16.47 -9.47
N THR A 11 -59.66 17.58 -8.88
CA THR A 11 -58.78 18.65 -8.40
C THR A 11 -58.06 18.27 -7.10
N ARG A 12 -58.64 17.40 -6.26
CA ARG A 12 -57.95 16.83 -5.09
C ARG A 12 -56.80 15.90 -5.50
N ARG A 13 -57.05 14.96 -6.42
CA ARG A 13 -56.00 14.05 -6.92
C ARG A 13 -54.85 14.80 -7.60
N HIS A 14 -55.17 15.87 -8.34
CA HIS A 14 -54.16 16.73 -8.94
C HIS A 14 -53.37 17.52 -7.89
N ALA A 15 -54.03 18.05 -6.86
CA ALA A 15 -53.37 18.74 -5.76
C ALA A 15 -52.47 17.82 -4.92
N GLU A 16 -52.87 16.57 -4.71
CA GLU A 16 -52.06 15.54 -4.05
C GLU A 16 -50.83 15.16 -4.89
N ALA A 17 -51.00 14.97 -6.20
CA ALA A 17 -49.89 14.71 -7.11
C ALA A 17 -48.86 15.86 -7.13
N LEU A 18 -49.34 17.11 -7.12
CA LEU A 18 -48.47 18.30 -7.03
C LEU A 18 -47.74 18.39 -5.69
N ARG A 19 -48.39 18.07 -4.57
CA ARG A 19 -47.74 18.03 -3.25
C ARG A 19 -46.67 16.94 -3.19
N ALA A 20 -47.00 15.73 -3.66
CA ALA A 20 -46.06 14.62 -3.72
C ALA A 20 -44.83 14.99 -4.57
N ARG A 21 -45.04 15.59 -5.75
CA ARG A 21 -43.95 16.03 -6.60
C ARG A 21 -43.08 17.12 -5.94
N ARG A 22 -43.69 18.08 -5.25
CA ARG A 22 -42.95 19.10 -4.49
C ARG A 22 -42.11 18.48 -3.38
N THR A 23 -42.64 17.50 -2.64
CA THR A 23 -41.87 16.81 -1.60
C THR A 23 -40.70 16.01 -2.18
N GLU A 24 -40.89 15.34 -3.33
CA GLU A 24 -39.81 14.66 -4.05
C GLU A 24 -38.71 15.64 -4.48
N VAL A 25 -39.09 16.78 -5.06
CA VAL A 25 -38.13 17.78 -5.53
C VAL A 25 -37.41 18.47 -4.37
N ALA A 26 -38.10 18.74 -3.25
CA ALA A 26 -37.48 19.27 -2.04
C ALA A 26 -36.50 18.26 -1.40
N ALA A 27 -36.85 16.98 -1.38
CA ALA A 27 -35.95 15.91 -0.91
C ALA A 27 -34.71 15.79 -1.82
N ALA A 28 -34.90 15.88 -3.14
CA ALA A 28 -33.79 15.88 -4.11
C ALA A 28 -32.86 17.08 -3.92
N LEU A 29 -33.39 18.29 -3.66
CA LEU A 29 -32.58 19.47 -3.34
C LEU A 29 -31.74 19.29 -2.08
N ALA A 30 -32.32 18.72 -1.01
CA ALA A 30 -31.59 18.45 0.23
C ALA A 30 -30.46 17.42 0.06
N GLU A 31 -30.54 16.51 -0.92
CA GLU A 31 -29.45 15.60 -1.26
C GLU A 31 -28.29 16.29 -2.00
N VAL A 32 -28.60 17.31 -2.81
CA VAL A 32 -27.63 18.07 -3.63
C VAL A 32 -26.81 19.07 -2.79
N ASP A 33 -27.31 19.51 -1.64
CA ASP A 33 -26.69 20.54 -0.78
C ASP A 33 -25.45 20.10 0.03
N GLY A 34 -24.62 19.18 -0.50
CA GLY A 34 -23.26 18.95 0.01
C GLY A 34 -23.01 17.59 0.66
N ARG A 35 -24.02 16.71 0.75
CA ARG A 35 -23.84 15.33 1.26
C ARG A 35 -22.95 14.48 0.34
N HIS A 36 -22.83 14.83 -0.93
CA HIS A 36 -22.02 14.12 -1.92
C HIS A 36 -20.52 14.16 -1.58
N ARG A 37 -19.99 15.28 -1.07
CA ARG A 37 -18.56 15.40 -0.73
C ARG A 37 -18.18 14.51 0.45
N ALA A 38 -18.99 14.52 1.52
CA ALA A 38 -18.75 13.68 2.69
C ALA A 38 -18.82 12.19 2.32
N ARG A 39 -19.79 11.80 1.48
CA ARG A 39 -19.93 10.43 0.97
C ARG A 39 -18.73 10.03 0.10
N LEU A 40 -18.31 10.89 -0.84
CA LEU A 40 -17.14 10.62 -1.68
C LEU A 40 -15.88 10.42 -0.83
N ARG A 41 -15.64 11.28 0.16
CA ARG A 41 -14.51 11.14 1.10
C ARG A 41 -14.58 9.83 1.88
N GLY A 42 -15.77 9.45 2.36
CA GLY A 42 -15.98 8.18 3.03
C GLY A 42 -15.64 6.98 2.14
N ASP A 43 -16.14 6.97 0.90
CA ASP A 43 -15.85 5.89 -0.04
C ASP A 43 -14.36 5.85 -0.43
N LEU A 44 -13.71 7.00 -0.68
CA LEU A 44 -12.28 7.07 -0.98
C LEU A 44 -11.40 6.66 0.20
N ALA A 45 -11.81 6.97 1.43
CA ALA A 45 -11.14 6.50 2.64
C ALA A 45 -11.21 4.97 2.77
N LEU A 46 -12.35 4.36 2.42
CA LEU A 46 -12.49 2.90 2.38
C LEU A 46 -11.59 2.26 1.32
N VAL A 47 -11.50 2.86 0.12
CA VAL A 47 -10.57 2.40 -0.93
C VAL A 47 -9.14 2.48 -0.44
N ARG A 48 -8.74 3.60 0.18
CA ARG A 48 -7.40 3.76 0.77
C ARG A 48 -7.11 2.68 1.81
N LEU A 49 -8.03 2.45 2.75
CA LEU A 49 -7.85 1.46 3.81
C LEU A 49 -7.64 0.04 3.26
N ARG A 50 -8.47 -0.36 2.30
CA ARG A 50 -8.36 -1.66 1.62
C ARG A 50 -7.05 -1.80 0.86
N ALA A 51 -6.69 -0.78 0.07
CA ALA A 51 -5.45 -0.78 -0.69
C ALA A 51 -4.20 -0.85 0.21
N THR A 52 -4.21 -0.17 1.36
CA THR A 52 -3.11 -0.28 2.33
C THR A 52 -3.02 -1.67 2.97
N ALA A 53 -4.16 -2.31 3.25
CA ALA A 53 -4.17 -3.67 3.79
C ALA A 53 -3.67 -4.70 2.76
N ASP A 54 -4.10 -4.56 1.50
CA ASP A 54 -3.68 -5.41 0.39
C ASP A 54 -2.17 -5.24 0.12
N LEU A 55 -1.65 -4.02 0.19
CA LEU A 55 -0.21 -3.75 0.07
C LEU A 55 0.58 -4.46 1.18
N ALA A 56 0.15 -4.31 2.43
CA ALA A 56 0.79 -4.96 3.57
C ALA A 56 0.75 -6.50 3.48
N ALA A 57 -0.31 -7.07 2.90
CA ALA A 57 -0.36 -8.50 2.59
C ALA A 57 0.64 -8.89 1.49
N ALA A 58 0.63 -8.17 0.36
CA ALA A 58 1.54 -8.45 -0.76
C ALA A 58 3.03 -8.33 -0.37
N LEU A 59 3.40 -7.35 0.45
CA LEU A 59 4.79 -7.19 0.92
C LEU A 59 5.20 -8.31 1.89
N ARG A 60 4.29 -8.80 2.75
CA ARG A 60 4.54 -9.98 3.59
C ARG A 60 4.73 -11.24 2.76
N ASP A 61 3.94 -11.40 1.70
CA ASP A 61 4.08 -12.53 0.77
C ASP A 61 5.41 -12.46 0.04
N LEU A 62 5.80 -11.28 -0.47
CA LEU A 62 7.10 -11.05 -1.10
C LEU A 62 8.26 -11.36 -0.16
N ARG A 63 8.17 -10.96 1.12
CA ARG A 63 9.18 -11.30 2.12
C ARG A 63 9.29 -12.80 2.32
N THR A 64 8.16 -13.49 2.41
CA THR A 64 8.12 -14.96 2.58
C THR A 64 8.70 -15.67 1.36
N LEU A 65 8.37 -15.23 0.15
CA LEU A 65 8.89 -15.76 -1.11
C LEU A 65 10.38 -15.45 -1.31
N SER A 66 10.91 -14.41 -0.67
CA SER A 66 12.31 -14.01 -0.75
C SER A 66 13.23 -14.73 0.25
N ALA A 67 12.67 -15.37 1.30
CA ALA A 67 13.44 -16.08 2.33
C ALA A 67 14.39 -17.18 1.78
N PRO A 68 14.01 -17.97 0.76
CA PRO A 68 14.92 -18.97 0.16
C PRO A 68 16.14 -18.32 -0.52
N TRP A 69 15.98 -17.14 -1.12
CA TRP A 69 17.06 -16.43 -1.82
C TRP A 69 18.10 -15.85 -0.85
N ILE A 70 17.67 -15.43 0.34
CA ILE A 70 18.58 -15.03 1.43
C ILE A 70 19.44 -16.23 1.88
N SER A 71 18.89 -17.43 1.85
CA SER A 71 19.64 -18.65 2.22
C SER A 71 20.51 -19.18 1.07
N GLY A 72 20.14 -18.91 -0.19
CA GLY A 72 20.78 -19.40 -1.41
C GLY A 72 21.53 -18.32 -2.23
N PRO A 73 21.28 -18.22 -3.55
CA PRO A 73 22.01 -17.30 -4.44
C PRO A 73 21.51 -15.84 -4.29
N ARG A 74 22.05 -15.13 -3.30
CA ARG A 74 21.61 -13.78 -2.89
C ARG A 74 21.79 -12.71 -3.97
N SER A 75 22.79 -12.84 -4.84
CA SER A 75 23.15 -11.82 -5.83
C SER A 75 22.09 -11.60 -6.92
N SER A 76 21.20 -12.56 -7.15
CA SER A 76 20.08 -12.42 -8.10
C SER A 76 18.80 -11.89 -7.44
N LEU A 77 18.80 -11.68 -6.12
CA LEU A 77 17.62 -11.19 -5.41
C LEU A 77 17.16 -9.80 -5.92
N PRO A 78 18.04 -8.81 -6.15
CA PRO A 78 17.61 -7.51 -6.68
C PRO A 78 16.88 -7.62 -8.03
N ASP A 79 17.42 -8.42 -8.96
CA ASP A 79 16.87 -8.60 -10.31
C ASP A 79 15.47 -9.23 -10.31
N VAL A 80 15.15 -10.02 -9.28
CA VAL A 80 13.84 -10.66 -9.11
C VAL A 80 12.89 -9.78 -8.30
N LEU A 81 13.40 -9.10 -7.28
CA LEU A 81 12.62 -8.31 -6.33
C LEU A 81 12.09 -7.02 -6.97
N GLU A 82 12.92 -6.30 -7.72
CA GLU A 82 12.54 -5.05 -8.38
C GLU A 82 11.30 -5.19 -9.28
N PRO A 83 11.28 -6.12 -10.27
CA PRO A 83 10.09 -6.29 -11.11
C PRO A 83 8.91 -6.86 -10.33
N ALA A 84 9.13 -7.63 -9.26
CA ALA A 84 8.06 -8.13 -8.42
C ALA A 84 7.35 -7.01 -7.66
N ILE A 85 8.10 -6.11 -7.03
CA ILE A 85 7.58 -4.90 -6.37
C ILE A 85 6.87 -4.03 -7.41
N GLY A 86 7.52 -3.74 -8.53
CA GLY A 86 6.94 -2.89 -9.59
C GLY A 86 5.60 -3.41 -10.10
N ARG A 87 5.48 -4.73 -10.33
CA ARG A 87 4.20 -5.36 -10.73
C ARG A 87 3.15 -5.30 -9.64
N ALA A 88 3.52 -5.55 -8.38
CA ALA A 88 2.60 -5.49 -7.25
C ALA A 88 2.04 -4.07 -7.08
N THR A 89 2.91 -3.05 -7.09
CA THR A 89 2.54 -1.63 -7.03
C THR A 89 1.64 -1.23 -8.20
N ALA A 90 2.01 -1.57 -9.44
CA ALA A 90 1.21 -1.23 -10.61
C ALA A 90 -0.19 -1.87 -10.56
N THR A 91 -0.27 -3.14 -10.16
CA THR A 91 -1.55 -3.87 -10.04
C THR A 91 -2.42 -3.24 -8.95
N LEU A 92 -1.85 -2.93 -7.79
CA LEU A 92 -2.55 -2.29 -6.68
C LEU A 92 -3.10 -0.92 -7.08
N LEU A 93 -2.28 -0.07 -7.71
CA LEU A 93 -2.68 1.26 -8.15
C LEU A 93 -3.77 1.19 -9.21
N ALA A 94 -3.67 0.28 -10.17
CA ALA A 94 -4.70 0.07 -11.20
C ALA A 94 -6.04 -0.38 -10.59
N ARG A 95 -6.01 -1.35 -9.66
CA ARG A 95 -7.21 -1.80 -8.94
C ARG A 95 -7.83 -0.68 -8.10
N SER A 96 -7.02 -0.01 -7.30
CA SER A 96 -7.45 1.09 -6.42
C SER A 96 -8.07 2.22 -7.21
N ARG A 97 -7.49 2.55 -8.38
CA ARG A 97 -8.07 3.50 -9.33
C ARG A 97 -9.45 3.05 -9.80
N GLY A 98 -9.60 1.81 -10.25
CA GLY A 98 -10.89 1.28 -10.70
C GLY A 98 -11.97 1.35 -9.61
N GLU A 99 -11.61 1.04 -8.37
CA GLU A 99 -12.52 1.14 -7.21
C GLU A 99 -12.87 2.59 -6.86
N ALA A 100 -11.90 3.50 -6.90
CA ALA A 100 -12.12 4.92 -6.67
C ALA A 100 -13.00 5.55 -7.76
N GLU A 101 -12.80 5.19 -9.02
CA GLU A 101 -13.67 5.61 -10.13
C GLU A 101 -15.09 5.07 -9.95
N ALA A 102 -15.25 3.82 -9.50
CA ALA A 102 -16.55 3.26 -9.18
C ALA A 102 -17.22 3.99 -8.00
N ALA A 103 -16.46 4.42 -6.99
CA ALA A 103 -16.96 5.26 -5.90
C ALA A 103 -17.49 6.61 -6.40
N VAL A 104 -16.73 7.29 -7.27
CA VAL A 104 -17.18 8.54 -7.92
C VAL A 104 -18.48 8.32 -8.69
N ARG A 105 -18.56 7.23 -9.49
CA ARG A 105 -19.78 6.88 -10.23
C ARG A 105 -20.98 6.64 -9.31
N ARG A 106 -20.78 5.97 -8.17
CA ARG A 106 -21.84 5.77 -7.16
C ARG A 106 -22.27 7.08 -6.50
N ALA A 107 -21.33 7.98 -6.21
CA ALA A 107 -21.65 9.30 -5.65
C ALA A 107 -22.43 10.16 -6.65
N ALA A 108 -21.99 10.19 -7.90
CA ALA A 108 -22.62 10.93 -8.97
C ALA A 108 -24.00 10.36 -9.37
N GLY A 109 -24.14 9.03 -9.47
CA GLY A 109 -25.41 8.39 -9.83
C GLY A 109 -26.53 8.66 -8.83
N ARG A 110 -26.22 8.76 -7.53
CA ARG A 110 -27.21 9.14 -6.51
C ARG A 110 -27.64 10.61 -6.62
N MET A 111 -26.74 11.49 -7.02
CA MET A 111 -27.02 12.92 -7.21
C MET A 111 -27.81 13.21 -8.50
N LEU A 112 -27.46 12.51 -9.58
CA LEU A 112 -28.10 12.66 -10.89
C LEU A 112 -29.43 11.89 -11.00
N GLY A 113 -29.65 10.87 -10.17
CA GLY A 113 -30.80 9.98 -10.30
C GLY A 113 -30.74 9.21 -11.63
N PRO A 114 -31.85 9.12 -12.40
CA PRO A 114 -31.87 8.38 -13.68
C PRO A 114 -31.13 9.08 -14.84
N LEU A 115 -30.55 10.27 -14.60
CA LEU A 115 -29.81 11.00 -15.63
C LEU A 115 -28.45 10.34 -15.93
N PRO A 116 -28.04 10.26 -17.21
CA PRO A 116 -26.74 9.69 -17.57
C PRO A 116 -25.60 10.50 -16.97
N LEU A 117 -24.57 9.80 -16.49
CA LEU A 117 -23.34 10.40 -15.98
C LEU A 117 -22.64 11.18 -17.11
N PRO A 118 -22.32 12.48 -16.94
CA PRO A 118 -21.55 13.20 -17.94
C PRO A 118 -20.20 12.50 -18.20
N PRO A 119 -19.74 12.42 -19.46
CA PRO A 119 -18.54 11.69 -19.85
C PRO A 119 -17.26 12.24 -19.21
N GLU A 120 -17.27 13.49 -18.75
CA GLU A 120 -16.18 14.12 -17.99
C GLU A 120 -15.96 13.50 -16.60
N LEU A 121 -16.97 12.85 -16.01
CA LEU A 121 -16.85 12.11 -14.74
C LEU A 121 -16.11 10.78 -14.89
N VAL A 122 -15.72 10.38 -16.09
CA VAL A 122 -14.82 9.25 -16.33
C VAL A 122 -13.40 9.78 -16.29
N PRO A 123 -12.65 9.63 -15.18
CA PRO A 123 -11.30 10.16 -15.10
C PRO A 123 -10.45 9.43 -16.13
N ARG A 124 -10.06 10.12 -17.20
CA ARG A 124 -9.19 9.52 -18.21
C ARG A 124 -7.87 9.09 -17.55
N PRO A 125 -7.29 7.95 -17.93
CA PRO A 125 -5.97 7.58 -17.48
C PRO A 125 -4.99 8.69 -17.82
N SER A 126 -4.47 9.38 -16.80
CA SER A 126 -3.26 10.16 -16.95
C SER A 126 -2.17 9.18 -17.37
N ARG A 127 -1.70 9.30 -18.62
CA ARG A 127 -0.54 8.56 -19.14
C ARG A 127 0.74 8.85 -18.34
N GLU A 128 0.75 9.92 -17.54
CA GLU A 128 1.89 10.38 -16.76
C GLU A 128 2.03 9.72 -15.39
N ALA A 129 1.08 8.88 -14.94
CA ALA A 129 1.31 7.98 -13.80
C ALA A 129 2.26 6.81 -14.16
N GLY A 130 3.09 7.02 -15.18
CA GLY A 130 4.06 6.09 -15.71
C GLY A 130 5.24 5.96 -14.76
N ALA A 131 5.50 4.71 -14.38
CA ALA A 131 6.73 4.25 -13.76
C ALA A 131 7.11 4.98 -12.46
N ILE A 132 6.41 4.64 -11.37
CA ILE A 132 7.04 4.70 -10.05
C ILE A 132 8.09 3.59 -10.02
N THR A 133 9.24 3.84 -10.63
CA THR A 133 10.45 3.06 -10.43
C THR A 133 10.99 3.46 -9.07
N ALA A 134 10.46 2.84 -8.02
CA ALA A 134 11.11 2.86 -6.72
C ALA A 134 12.48 2.20 -6.92
N ARG A 135 13.52 3.00 -7.12
CA ARG A 135 14.89 2.51 -7.25
C ARG A 135 15.25 1.88 -5.91
N LEU A 136 15.53 0.58 -5.92
CA LEU A 136 15.94 -0.15 -4.73
C LEU A 136 17.22 0.45 -4.15
N PRO A 137 17.42 0.38 -2.82
CA PRO A 137 18.69 0.72 -2.21
C PRO A 137 19.80 -0.17 -2.77
N ASP A 138 21.02 0.35 -2.81
CA ASP A 138 22.18 -0.40 -3.31
C ASP A 138 22.35 -1.72 -2.53
N PRO A 139 22.58 -2.86 -3.21
CA PRO A 139 22.73 -4.14 -2.55
C PRO A 139 23.99 -4.16 -1.67
N PRO A 140 23.98 -4.93 -0.57
CA PRO A 140 25.15 -5.03 0.30
C PRO A 140 26.35 -5.62 -0.46
N GLY A 141 27.53 -5.02 -0.23
CA GLY A 141 28.79 -5.51 -0.78
C GLY A 141 29.22 -6.85 -0.20
N ARG A 142 30.25 -7.48 -0.79
CA ARG A 142 30.80 -8.73 -0.24
C ARG A 142 31.52 -8.45 1.08
N VAL A 143 31.12 -9.11 2.15
CA VAL A 143 31.78 -8.98 3.46
C VAL A 143 33.17 -9.64 3.40
N GLY A 144 34.22 -8.87 3.68
CA GLY A 144 35.57 -9.41 3.84
C GLY A 144 35.65 -10.39 5.03
N TRP A 145 36.47 -11.44 4.94
CA TRP A 145 36.62 -12.40 6.04
C TRP A 145 37.19 -11.75 7.31
N LEU A 146 38.04 -10.72 7.16
CA LEU A 146 38.59 -9.91 8.24
C LEU A 146 37.52 -9.04 8.90
N ASP A 147 36.66 -8.38 8.12
CA ASP A 147 35.58 -7.56 8.66
C ASP A 147 34.58 -8.39 9.47
N ALA A 148 34.26 -9.61 9.03
CA ALA A 148 33.38 -10.52 9.77
C ALA A 148 33.94 -10.90 11.16
N VAL A 149 35.27 -10.99 11.29
CA VAL A 149 35.97 -11.30 12.56
C VAL A 149 36.09 -10.06 13.45
N VAL A 150 36.33 -8.88 12.86
CA VAL A 150 36.53 -7.61 13.57
C VAL A 150 35.20 -7.03 14.09
N ARG A 151 34.13 -7.01 13.27
CA ARG A 151 32.82 -6.44 13.66
C ARG A 151 32.17 -7.13 14.86
N THR A 152 32.60 -8.34 15.19
CA THR A 152 31.93 -9.18 16.20
C THR A 152 32.57 -9.10 17.59
N GLY A 153 33.57 -8.26 17.83
CA GLY A 153 34.25 -8.21 19.15
C GLY A 153 34.88 -9.56 19.54
N SER A 154 35.10 -10.44 18.55
CA SER A 154 35.38 -11.87 18.72
C SER A 154 36.82 -12.19 19.11
N GLY A 155 37.65 -11.18 19.39
CA GLY A 155 38.98 -11.37 19.95
C GLY A 155 38.94 -12.33 21.14
N THR A 156 37.93 -12.24 22.00
CA THR A 156 37.74 -13.15 23.15
C THR A 156 37.31 -14.57 22.81
N ALA A 157 36.50 -14.78 21.76
CA ALA A 157 36.00 -16.11 21.37
C ALA A 157 37.04 -16.91 20.57
N VAL A 158 37.78 -16.24 19.69
CA VAL A 158 38.92 -16.82 18.97
C VAL A 158 40.06 -17.10 19.95
N VAL A 159 40.33 -16.19 20.89
CA VAL A 159 41.30 -16.41 21.97
C VAL A 159 40.86 -17.52 22.91
N ARG A 160 39.56 -17.65 23.24
CA ARG A 160 39.05 -18.79 24.02
C ARG A 160 39.19 -20.12 23.27
N LEU A 161 38.91 -20.16 21.97
CA LEU A 161 39.06 -21.37 21.18
C LEU A 161 40.54 -21.79 21.09
N ALA A 162 41.44 -20.82 20.89
CA ALA A 162 42.88 -21.02 20.92
C ALA A 162 43.36 -21.48 22.30
N LEU A 163 42.87 -20.87 23.38
CA LEU A 163 43.17 -21.25 24.77
C LEU A 163 42.65 -22.65 25.09
N VAL A 164 41.47 -23.05 24.63
CA VAL A 164 40.92 -24.41 24.83
C VAL A 164 41.72 -25.45 24.06
N LEU A 165 42.18 -25.14 22.84
CA LEU A 165 43.06 -26.00 22.06
C LEU A 165 44.46 -26.14 22.69
N VAL A 166 45.01 -25.04 23.21
CA VAL A 166 46.30 -25.02 23.91
C VAL A 166 46.20 -25.72 25.27
N ALA A 167 45.10 -25.53 26.01
CA ALA A 167 44.85 -26.16 27.31
C ALA A 167 44.44 -27.63 27.20
N GLY A 168 43.89 -28.08 26.07
CA GLY A 168 43.55 -29.48 25.79
C GLY A 168 44.72 -30.32 25.25
N ALA A 169 45.79 -29.68 24.76
CA ALA A 169 46.99 -30.35 24.24
C ALA A 169 47.69 -31.29 25.26
N PRO A 170 47.74 -31.01 26.57
CA PRO A 170 48.33 -31.93 27.55
C PRO A 170 47.44 -33.16 27.82
N ALA A 171 46.11 -33.01 27.72
CA ALA A 171 45.15 -34.08 28.00
C ALA A 171 45.10 -35.16 26.90
N LEU A 172 45.59 -34.86 25.69
CA LEU A 172 45.67 -35.78 24.56
C LEU A 172 46.98 -36.61 24.51
N GLY A 173 47.78 -36.63 25.59
CA GLY A 173 48.96 -37.50 25.70
C GLY A 173 50.13 -37.11 24.79
N LEU A 174 50.20 -35.85 24.33
CA LEU A 174 51.25 -35.35 23.44
C LEU A 174 52.62 -35.16 24.14
N SER A 175 52.73 -35.39 25.44
CA SER A 175 53.93 -35.03 26.22
C SER A 175 55.00 -36.12 26.36
N VAL A 176 54.78 -37.39 26.01
CA VAL A 176 55.74 -38.44 26.43
C VAL A 176 56.41 -39.26 25.33
N ALA A 177 55.89 -39.39 24.10
CA ALA A 177 56.67 -40.10 23.04
C ALA A 177 56.32 -39.82 21.57
N GLY A 178 55.19 -39.17 21.25
CA GLY A 178 54.73 -38.96 19.87
C GLY A 178 54.31 -37.53 19.52
N GLY A 179 54.60 -36.57 20.40
CA GLY A 179 54.06 -35.21 20.31
C GLY A 179 54.43 -34.45 19.04
N ARG A 180 55.64 -34.70 18.51
CA ARG A 180 56.21 -33.95 17.37
C ARG A 180 55.59 -34.32 16.03
N THR A 181 55.09 -35.55 15.87
CA THR A 181 54.49 -36.03 14.62
C THR A 181 53.00 -35.68 14.50
N LEU A 182 52.30 -35.52 15.63
CA LEU A 182 50.87 -35.16 15.66
C LEU A 182 50.62 -33.65 15.74
N LEU A 183 51.63 -32.86 16.14
CA LEU A 183 51.58 -31.40 16.22
C LEU A 183 51.14 -30.71 14.90
N PRO A 184 51.68 -31.08 13.72
CA PRO A 184 51.25 -30.48 12.45
C PRO A 184 49.79 -30.79 12.11
N ALA A 185 49.33 -32.00 12.41
CA ALA A 185 47.94 -32.41 12.18
C ALA A 185 46.97 -31.66 13.11
N ALA A 186 47.34 -31.48 14.38
CA ALA A 186 46.56 -30.70 15.34
C ALA A 186 46.47 -29.22 14.94
N ILE A 187 47.56 -28.61 14.46
CA ILE A 187 47.57 -27.24 13.93
C ILE A 187 46.69 -27.16 12.67
N GLY A 188 46.80 -28.13 11.75
CA GLY A 188 45.96 -28.20 10.56
C GLY A 188 44.47 -28.28 10.89
N LEU A 189 44.08 -29.10 11.88
CA LEU A 189 42.70 -29.19 12.37
C LEU A 189 42.23 -27.91 13.06
N ALA A 190 43.08 -27.27 13.86
CA ALA A 190 42.77 -25.99 14.50
C ALA A 190 42.52 -24.89 13.45
N VAL A 191 43.39 -24.78 12.44
CA VAL A 191 43.24 -23.85 11.32
C VAL A 191 41.98 -24.18 10.52
N ALA A 192 41.74 -25.45 10.19
CA ALA A 192 40.54 -25.87 9.48
C ALA A 192 39.25 -25.53 10.27
N ALA A 193 39.25 -25.73 11.58
CA ALA A 193 38.12 -25.39 12.45
C ALA A 193 37.87 -23.87 12.50
N VAL A 194 38.93 -23.06 12.59
CA VAL A 194 38.84 -21.60 12.53
C VAL A 194 38.31 -21.14 11.17
N VAL A 195 38.81 -21.70 10.07
CA VAL A 195 38.34 -21.40 8.71
C VAL A 195 36.87 -21.79 8.54
N LEU A 196 36.46 -22.95 9.04
CA LEU A 196 35.06 -23.40 8.98
C LEU A 196 34.15 -22.50 9.81
N LEU A 197 34.58 -22.11 11.01
CA LEU A 197 33.86 -21.18 11.88
C LEU A 197 33.73 -19.80 11.23
N ALA A 198 34.83 -19.26 10.68
CA ALA A 198 34.84 -18.00 9.95
C ALA A 198 33.90 -18.04 8.73
N ARG A 199 33.90 -19.14 7.96
CA ARG A 199 32.97 -19.34 6.84
C ARG A 199 31.51 -19.37 7.27
N ARG A 200 31.18 -20.14 8.33
CA ARG A 200 29.81 -20.22 8.87
C ARG A 200 29.34 -18.87 9.40
N ARG A 201 30.23 -18.10 10.04
CA ARG A 201 29.94 -16.77 10.59
C ARG A 201 29.78 -15.73 9.51
N ARG A 202 30.66 -15.70 8.51
CA ARG A 202 30.52 -14.85 7.33
C ARG A 202 29.17 -15.08 6.64
N ALA A 203 28.78 -16.34 6.44
CA ALA A 203 27.47 -16.66 5.88
C ALA A 203 26.29 -16.27 6.79
N ALA A 204 26.49 -16.13 8.11
CA ALA A 204 25.45 -15.62 9.02
C ALA A 204 25.33 -14.09 8.93
N VAL A 205 26.45 -13.37 8.96
CA VAL A 205 26.49 -11.90 8.82
C VAL A 205 25.93 -11.48 7.47
N GLU A 206 26.36 -12.13 6.38
CA GLU A 206 25.83 -11.85 5.04
C GLU A 206 24.30 -12.08 5.00
N ARG A 207 23.78 -13.15 5.63
CA ARG A 207 22.32 -13.37 5.69
C ARG A 207 21.58 -12.27 6.44
N GLU A 208 22.16 -11.77 7.53
CA GLU A 208 21.57 -10.71 8.34
C GLU A 208 21.58 -9.37 7.57
N GLU A 209 22.68 -9.02 6.91
CA GLU A 209 22.78 -7.83 6.05
C GLU A 209 21.80 -7.89 4.88
N TRP A 210 21.68 -9.03 4.20
CA TRP A 210 20.70 -9.22 3.12
C TRP A 210 19.26 -9.21 3.62
N GLY A 211 19.00 -9.75 4.82
CA GLY A 211 17.68 -9.68 5.47
C GLY A 211 17.29 -8.24 5.80
N TYR A 212 18.22 -7.47 6.35
CA TYR A 212 18.05 -6.04 6.64
C TYR A 212 17.85 -5.20 5.37
N TRP A 213 18.64 -5.47 4.32
CA TRP A 213 18.47 -4.84 3.02
C TRP A 213 17.09 -5.11 2.44
N LEU A 214 16.62 -6.36 2.49
CA LEU A 214 15.28 -6.73 2.02
C LEU A 214 14.19 -5.99 2.80
N ASP A 215 14.30 -5.94 4.13
CA ASP A 215 13.33 -5.21 4.97
C ASP A 215 13.30 -3.73 4.66
N THR A 216 14.46 -3.12 4.44
CA THR A 216 14.58 -1.71 4.05
C THR A 216 13.95 -1.48 2.68
N ALA A 217 14.29 -2.30 1.69
CA ALA A 217 13.74 -2.24 0.35
C ALA A 217 12.21 -2.35 0.33
N LEU A 218 11.64 -3.28 1.10
CA LEU A 218 10.18 -3.46 1.18
C LEU A 218 9.49 -2.27 1.87
N ARG A 219 10.11 -1.68 2.90
CA ARG A 219 9.60 -0.48 3.58
C ARG A 219 9.64 0.76 2.68
N ASP A 220 10.72 0.94 1.92
CA ASP A 220 10.84 2.04 0.96
C ASP A 220 9.80 1.90 -0.14
N ALA A 221 9.60 0.68 -0.65
CA ALA A 221 8.55 0.37 -1.61
C ALA A 221 7.13 0.62 -1.05
N GLU A 222 6.89 0.27 0.22
CA GLU A 222 5.64 0.55 0.91
C GLU A 222 5.38 2.05 0.96
N ALA A 223 6.34 2.83 1.46
CA ALA A 223 6.23 4.28 1.59
C ALA A 223 6.00 4.95 0.23
N ALA A 224 6.74 4.55 -0.81
CA ALA A 224 6.58 5.06 -2.16
C ALA A 224 5.19 4.74 -2.72
N THR A 225 4.71 3.51 -2.53
CA THR A 225 3.39 3.08 -3.02
C THR A 225 2.25 3.77 -2.27
N VAL A 226 2.36 3.96 -0.95
CA VAL A 226 1.36 4.68 -0.15
C VAL A 226 1.31 6.16 -0.53
N SER A 227 2.47 6.78 -0.79
CA SER A 227 2.56 8.15 -1.29
C SER A 227 1.88 8.30 -2.65
N ALA A 228 2.17 7.39 -3.57
CA ALA A 228 1.55 7.33 -4.90
C ALA A 228 0.03 7.17 -4.85
N LEU A 229 -0.44 6.22 -4.04
CA LEU A 229 -1.87 5.98 -3.83
C LEU A 229 -2.53 7.23 -3.27
N SER A 230 -1.90 7.89 -2.29
CA SER A 230 -2.43 9.13 -1.69
C SER A 230 -2.53 10.25 -2.72
N ALA A 231 -1.49 10.47 -3.53
CA ALA A 231 -1.49 11.46 -4.60
C ALA A 231 -2.59 11.18 -5.64
N LEU A 232 -2.75 9.92 -6.05
CA LEU A 232 -3.80 9.48 -6.97
C LEU A 232 -5.19 9.76 -6.42
N LEU A 233 -5.45 9.40 -5.16
CA LEU A 233 -6.76 9.59 -4.53
C LEU A 233 -7.07 11.06 -4.30
N ILE A 234 -6.09 11.89 -3.94
CA ILE A 234 -6.24 13.34 -3.77
C ILE A 234 -6.56 14.01 -5.11
N ASP A 235 -5.83 13.68 -6.17
CA ASP A 235 -6.10 14.25 -7.50
C ASP A 235 -7.48 13.82 -8.03
N LEU A 236 -7.87 12.57 -7.79
CA LEU A 236 -9.20 12.07 -8.12
C LEU A 236 -10.29 12.76 -7.30
N GLU A 237 -10.10 12.93 -5.97
CA GLU A 237 -11.05 13.66 -5.12
C GLU A 237 -11.24 15.09 -5.61
N ARG A 238 -10.14 15.80 -5.94
CA ARG A 238 -10.17 17.17 -6.43
C ARG A 238 -10.98 17.29 -7.72
N ARG A 239 -10.64 16.48 -8.74
CA ARG A 239 -11.34 16.49 -10.03
C ARG A 239 -12.80 16.08 -9.91
N ALA A 240 -13.07 15.03 -9.13
CA ALA A 240 -14.42 14.54 -8.92
C ALA A 240 -15.28 15.58 -8.17
N THR A 241 -14.73 16.25 -7.16
CA THR A 241 -15.44 17.29 -6.40
C THR A 241 -15.82 18.46 -7.29
N GLU A 242 -14.90 18.95 -8.12
CA GLU A 242 -15.18 20.03 -9.07
C GLU A 242 -16.31 19.67 -10.05
N LEU A 243 -16.25 18.47 -10.62
CA LEU A 243 -17.29 17.98 -11.54
C LEU A 243 -18.63 17.80 -10.82
N LEU A 244 -18.62 17.17 -9.64
CA LEU A 244 -19.83 16.97 -8.84
C LEU A 244 -20.45 18.30 -8.43
N ASP A 245 -19.65 19.31 -8.09
CA ASP A 245 -20.14 20.64 -7.73
C ASP A 245 -20.78 21.37 -8.92
N ARG A 246 -20.18 21.28 -10.11
CA ARG A 246 -20.79 21.81 -11.34
C ARG A 246 -22.13 21.14 -11.62
N THR A 247 -22.17 19.81 -11.60
CA THR A 247 -23.39 19.04 -11.83
C THR A 247 -24.44 19.28 -10.74
N ALA A 248 -24.03 19.44 -9.49
CA ALA A 248 -24.91 19.80 -8.38
C ALA A 248 -25.55 21.17 -8.61
N ALA A 249 -24.77 22.17 -9.05
CA ALA A 249 -25.27 23.51 -9.35
C ALA A 249 -26.30 23.47 -10.50
N GLU A 250 -26.00 22.78 -11.59
CA GLU A 250 -26.93 22.58 -12.72
C GLU A 250 -28.20 21.85 -12.31
N ARG A 251 -28.07 20.82 -11.47
CA ARG A 251 -29.24 20.08 -10.96
C ARG A 251 -30.08 20.96 -10.04
N ARG A 252 -29.45 21.75 -9.18
CA ARG A 252 -30.13 22.69 -8.28
C ARG A 252 -30.88 23.77 -9.05
N THR A 253 -30.28 24.35 -10.09
CA THR A 253 -30.97 25.36 -10.92
C THR A 253 -32.18 24.73 -11.63
N ALA A 254 -32.05 23.52 -12.19
CA ALA A 254 -33.15 22.79 -12.80
C ALA A 254 -34.29 22.46 -11.81
N LEU A 255 -33.97 21.93 -10.64
CA LEU A 255 -34.95 21.60 -9.60
C LEU A 255 -35.64 22.86 -9.03
N THR A 256 -34.90 23.97 -8.88
CA THR A 256 -35.47 25.25 -8.43
C THR A 256 -36.41 25.84 -9.49
N ALA A 257 -36.07 25.69 -10.78
CA ALA A 257 -36.96 26.09 -11.87
C ALA A 257 -38.23 25.22 -11.91
N GLU A 258 -38.10 23.90 -11.68
CA GLU A 258 -39.24 22.98 -11.56
C GLU A 258 -40.14 23.34 -10.36
N LEU A 259 -39.58 23.67 -9.19
CA LEU A 259 -40.39 24.14 -8.05
C LEU A 259 -41.14 25.43 -8.34
N ARG A 260 -40.48 26.38 -9.04
CA ARG A 260 -41.11 27.64 -9.47
C ARG A 260 -42.25 27.39 -10.46
N SER A 261 -42.06 26.51 -11.44
CA SER A 261 -43.11 26.20 -12.43
C SER A 261 -44.29 25.44 -11.83
N LEU A 262 -44.04 24.61 -10.80
CA LEU A 262 -45.08 23.91 -10.05
C LEU A 262 -45.87 24.83 -9.09
N GLY A 263 -45.63 26.16 -9.10
CA GLY A 263 -46.38 27.14 -8.31
C GLY A 263 -45.98 27.22 -6.83
N GLY A 264 -44.74 26.88 -6.48
CA GLY A 264 -44.24 26.96 -5.12
C GLY A 264 -43.84 28.39 -4.70
N PRO A 265 -44.29 28.90 -3.54
CA PRO A 265 -43.74 30.12 -2.96
C PRO A 265 -42.32 29.84 -2.43
N GLY A 266 -41.31 30.26 -3.21
CA GLY A 266 -39.91 30.40 -2.81
C GLY A 266 -39.38 31.82 -3.02
N ALA A 267 -40.29 32.79 -3.13
CA ALA A 267 -39.99 34.22 -3.20
C ALA A 267 -40.55 34.91 -1.95
N ARG A 268 -39.79 34.80 -0.86
CA ARG A 268 -39.67 35.76 0.25
C ARG A 268 -38.56 35.26 1.17
#